data_AF-A0A7V7C3T5-F1
#
_entry.id   AF-A0A7V7C3T5-F1
#
_cell.length_a   1.000
_cell.length_b   1.000
_cell.length_c   1.000
_cell.angle_alpha   90.00
_cell.angle_beta   90.00
_cell.angle_gamma   90.00
#
_symmetry.space_group_name_H-M   'P 1'
#
loop_
_entity.id
_entity.type
_entity.pdbx_description
1 polymer ?
#
loop_
_entity_poly.entity_id
_entity_poly.type
_entity_poly.pdbx_seq_one_letter_code
_entity_poly.pdbx_strand_id
1 'polypeptide(L)'
;FTTECDILITDGFTGNLVLKTCEGVAKAVGTFLKTEINTFGKKIGYLFMRKVFKKFKQTLSPDEIGGANLFGVDGIVVKAHGSSDAYAFSNAIKQARLAVLGDVVEKMKSIIGDEEDDLG
;
A
#
# COMPACT_ATOMS: atom_id res chain seq x y z
N PHE A 1 -2.79 -11.06 -3.19
CA PHE A 1 -4.22 -11.42 -3.31
C PHE A 1 -4.60 -11.22 -4.76
N THR A 2 -5.31 -12.16 -5.37
CA THR A 2 -5.77 -12.05 -6.77
C THR A 2 -7.25 -11.70 -6.74
N THR A 3 -7.61 -10.58 -7.34
CA THR A 3 -9.00 -10.14 -7.52
C THR A 3 -9.12 -9.49 -8.89
N GLU A 4 -10.29 -9.60 -9.52
CA GLU A 4 -10.64 -8.88 -10.75
C GLU A 4 -11.15 -7.45 -10.46
N CYS A 5 -11.27 -7.10 -9.18
CA CYS A 5 -11.73 -5.80 -8.73
C CYS A 5 -10.57 -4.80 -8.60
N ASP A 6 -10.69 -3.64 -9.25
CA ASP A 6 -9.70 -2.56 -9.15
C ASP A 6 -9.86 -1.72 -7.87
N ILE A 7 -11.09 -1.58 -7.34
CA ILE A 7 -11.42 -0.70 -6.21
C ILE A 7 -12.32 -1.43 -5.20
N LEU A 8 -11.80 -1.69 -3.99
CA LEU A 8 -12.59 -2.19 -2.86
C LEU A 8 -13.00 -1.03 -1.96
N ILE A 9 -14.31 -0.91 -1.68
CA ILE A 9 -14.89 0.09 -0.78
C ILE A 9 -15.31 -0.60 0.52
N THR A 10 -15.00 0.01 1.66
CA THR A 10 -15.34 -0.49 2.99
C THR A 10 -15.38 0.66 3.99
N ASP A 11 -16.05 0.48 5.11
CA ASP A 11 -15.96 1.41 6.22
C ASP A 11 -14.56 1.37 6.87
N GLY A 12 -14.23 2.43 7.63
CA GLY A 12 -12.91 2.56 8.24
C GLY A 12 -12.57 1.48 9.27
N PHE A 13 -13.57 0.91 9.95
CA PHE A 13 -13.35 -0.13 10.96
C PHE A 13 -13.04 -1.47 10.29
N THR A 14 -13.90 -1.93 9.38
CA THR A 14 -13.70 -3.18 8.64
C THR A 14 -12.43 -3.12 7.79
N GLY A 15 -12.20 -2.02 7.09
CA GLY A 15 -10.99 -1.82 6.28
C GLY A 15 -9.70 -1.88 7.11
N ASN A 16 -9.69 -1.25 8.30
CA ASN A 16 -8.54 -1.30 9.19
C ASN A 16 -8.30 -2.72 9.72
N LEU A 17 -9.36 -3.43 10.12
CA LEU A 17 -9.27 -4.83 10.58
C LEU A 17 -8.68 -5.72 9.48
N VAL A 18 -9.15 -5.60 8.24
CA VAL A 18 -8.65 -6.36 7.09
C VAL A 18 -7.19 -6.02 6.81
N LEU A 19 -6.82 -4.73 6.71
CA LEU A 19 -5.45 -4.30 6.44
C LEU A 19 -4.47 -4.82 7.50
N LYS A 20 -4.80 -4.71 8.79
CA LYS A 20 -3.96 -5.20 9.89
C LYS A 20 -3.85 -6.71 9.90
N THR A 21 -4.92 -7.42 9.54
CA THR A 21 -4.90 -8.87 9.36
C THR A 21 -3.94 -9.27 8.24
N CYS A 22 -4.02 -8.61 7.07
CA CYS A 22 -3.11 -8.86 5.95
C CYS A 22 -1.65 -8.59 6.31
N GLU A 23 -1.36 -7.46 6.99
CA GLU A 23 -0.02 -7.15 7.51
C GLU A 23 0.50 -8.24 8.47
N GLY A 24 -0.35 -8.72 9.37
CA GLY A 24 -0.04 -9.78 10.33
C GLY A 24 0.28 -11.10 9.65
N VAL A 25 -0.55 -11.53 8.70
CA VAL A 25 -0.35 -12.75 7.91
C VAL A 25 0.95 -12.68 7.11
N ALA A 26 1.23 -11.55 6.44
CA ALA A 26 2.46 -11.37 5.68
C ALA A 26 3.72 -11.49 6.58
N LYS A 27 3.68 -10.90 7.78
CA LYS A 27 4.76 -11.02 8.78
C LYS A 27 4.92 -12.45 9.29
N ALA A 28 3.83 -13.17 9.54
CA ALA A 28 3.86 -14.56 9.99
C ALA A 28 4.49 -15.48 8.93
N VAL A 29 4.04 -15.39 7.67
CA VAL A 29 4.62 -16.14 6.55
C VAL A 29 6.11 -15.83 6.38
N GLY A 30 6.49 -14.55 6.43
CA GLY A 30 7.90 -14.14 6.36
C GLY A 30 8.76 -14.72 7.49
N THR A 31 8.20 -14.82 8.69
CA THR A 31 8.86 -15.45 9.85
C THR A 31 9.03 -16.95 9.65
N PHE A 32 7.96 -17.66 9.27
CA PHE A 32 8.02 -19.10 9.04
C PHE A 32 9.05 -19.48 7.96
N LEU A 33 9.08 -18.73 6.84
CA LEU A 33 10.08 -18.94 5.80
C LEU A 33 11.51 -18.78 6.32
N LYS A 34 11.78 -17.74 7.12
CA LYS A 34 13.12 -17.52 7.69
C LYS A 34 13.53 -18.63 8.65
N THR A 35 12.61 -19.08 9.50
CA THR A 35 12.86 -20.18 10.46
C THR A 35 13.23 -21.46 9.72
N GLU A 36 12.47 -21.81 8.68
CA GLU A 36 12.72 -23.02 7.90
C GLU A 36 14.07 -23.01 7.16
N ILE A 37 14.55 -21.84 6.74
CA ILE A 37 15.80 -21.68 5.98
C ILE A 37 17.06 -21.81 6.87
N ASN A 38 16.93 -21.85 8.20
CA ASN A 38 18.05 -21.63 9.12
C ASN A 38 19.04 -22.80 9.29
N THR A 39 18.85 -23.94 8.61
CA THR A 39 19.78 -25.09 8.64
C THR A 39 20.84 -25.01 7.53
N PHE A 40 22.07 -25.45 7.81
CA PHE A 40 23.25 -25.29 6.94
C PHE A 40 23.04 -25.72 5.47
N GLY A 41 22.32 -26.82 5.20
CA GLY A 41 22.03 -27.28 3.83
C GLY A 41 21.02 -26.41 3.06
N LYS A 42 20.09 -25.74 3.75
CA LYS A 42 19.04 -24.91 3.14
C LYS A 42 19.55 -23.51 2.75
N LYS A 43 20.70 -23.07 3.27
CA LYS A 43 21.34 -21.78 2.92
C LYS A 43 21.84 -21.70 1.48
N ILE A 44 22.28 -22.83 0.92
CA ILE A 44 22.70 -22.91 -0.50
C ILE A 44 21.47 -22.76 -1.40
N GLY A 45 20.37 -23.47 -1.11
CA GLY A 45 19.10 -23.30 -1.82
C GLY A 45 18.57 -21.86 -1.71
N TYR A 46 18.66 -21.25 -0.52
CA TYR A 46 18.32 -19.84 -0.34
C TYR A 46 19.16 -18.90 -1.21
N LEU A 47 20.46 -19.17 -1.41
CA LEU A 47 21.32 -18.32 -2.23
C LEU A 47 20.80 -18.23 -3.67
N PHE A 48 20.39 -19.36 -4.25
CA PHE A 48 19.78 -19.40 -5.59
C PHE A 48 18.41 -18.72 -5.61
N MET A 49 17.62 -18.85 -4.55
CA MET A 49 16.28 -18.25 -4.43
C MET A 49 16.26 -16.83 -3.87
N ARG A 50 17.41 -16.25 -3.49
CA ARG A 50 17.49 -14.97 -2.77
C ARG A 50 16.80 -13.84 -3.50
N LYS A 51 16.94 -13.79 -4.84
CA LYS A 51 16.27 -12.79 -5.69
C LYS A 51 14.76 -12.94 -5.65
N VAL A 52 14.24 -14.17 -5.64
CA VAL A 52 12.81 -14.46 -5.57
C VAL A 52 12.24 -14.00 -4.23
N PHE A 53 12.90 -14.35 -3.12
CA PHE A 53 12.47 -13.91 -1.78
C PHE A 53 12.53 -12.39 -1.60
N LYS A 54 13.55 -11.74 -2.19
CA LYS A 54 13.64 -10.27 -2.18
C LYS A 54 12.45 -9.64 -2.91
N LYS A 55 12.14 -10.11 -4.13
CA LYS A 55 10.98 -9.64 -4.90
C LYS A 55 9.68 -9.89 -4.16
N PHE A 56 9.51 -11.08 -3.60
CA PHE A 56 8.32 -11.43 -2.81
C PHE A 56 8.12 -10.45 -1.63
N LYS A 57 9.20 -10.13 -0.89
CA LYS A 57 9.14 -9.14 0.18
C LYS A 57 8.75 -7.75 -0.34
N GLN A 58 9.27 -7.34 -1.49
CA GLN A 58 8.95 -6.05 -2.10
C GLN A 58 7.47 -5.96 -2.50
N THR A 59 6.91 -7.01 -3.11
CA THR A 59 5.48 -7.05 -3.50
C THR A 59 4.54 -6.93 -2.29
N LEU A 60 5.00 -7.33 -1.11
CA LEU A 60 4.24 -7.21 0.14
C LEU A 60 4.57 -5.94 0.93
N SER A 61 5.49 -5.10 0.44
CA SER A 61 5.94 -3.93 1.17
C SER A 61 5.07 -2.70 0.87
N PRO A 62 4.50 -2.05 1.89
CA PRO A 62 3.80 -0.78 1.71
C PRO A 62 4.74 0.36 1.27
N ASP A 63 6.05 0.20 1.47
CA ASP A 63 7.08 1.20 1.11
C ASP A 63 7.16 1.47 -0.40
N GLU A 64 6.74 0.52 -1.23
CA GLU A 64 6.74 0.68 -2.69
C GLU A 64 5.68 1.71 -3.16
N ILE A 65 4.59 1.84 -2.41
CA ILE A 65 3.55 2.86 -2.65
C ILE A 65 3.95 4.16 -1.92
N GLY A 66 4.54 4.04 -0.72
CA GLY A 66 5.12 5.14 0.05
C GLY A 66 4.13 5.83 1.00
N GLY A 67 2.85 5.90 0.66
CA GLY A 67 1.83 6.45 1.54
C GLY A 67 0.39 6.16 1.10
N ALA A 68 -0.56 6.59 1.92
CA ALA A 68 -1.98 6.56 1.58
C ALA A 68 -2.48 7.99 1.30
N ASN A 69 -3.22 8.16 0.21
CA ASN A 69 -3.93 9.41 -0.06
C ASN A 69 -5.08 9.56 0.95
N LEU A 70 -5.20 10.74 1.55
CA LEU A 70 -6.33 11.13 2.36
C LEU A 70 -7.29 11.94 1.49
N PHE A 71 -8.45 11.37 1.21
CA PHE A 71 -9.51 12.02 0.43
C PHE A 71 -10.52 12.71 1.35
N GLY A 72 -11.32 13.63 0.79
CA GLY A 72 -12.33 14.39 1.55
C GLY A 72 -11.79 15.65 2.23
N VAL A 73 -10.64 16.16 1.79
CA VAL A 73 -10.07 17.44 2.23
C VAL A 73 -9.82 18.34 1.02
N ASP A 74 -9.75 19.65 1.22
CA ASP A 74 -9.51 20.66 0.16
C ASP A 74 -8.05 20.72 -0.33
N GLY A 75 -7.42 19.56 -0.52
CA GLY A 75 -6.04 19.48 -0.98
C GLY A 75 -5.52 18.06 -1.07
N ILE A 76 -4.27 17.93 -1.53
CA ILE A 76 -3.58 16.64 -1.64
C ILE A 76 -2.84 16.39 -0.35
N VAL A 77 -3.32 15.40 0.41
CA VAL A 77 -2.68 14.96 1.66
C VAL A 77 -2.27 13.50 1.50
N VAL A 78 -0.97 13.23 1.61
CA VAL A 78 -0.42 11.87 1.59
C VAL A 78 0.14 11.52 2.96
N LYS A 79 -0.44 10.52 3.61
CA LYS A 79 0.03 10.00 4.89
C LYS A 79 1.09 8.94 4.65
N ALA A 80 2.35 9.27 4.92
CA ALA A 80 3.44 8.30 4.94
C ALA A 80 3.35 7.37 6.17
N HIS A 81 4.00 6.21 6.10
CA HIS A 81 4.07 5.30 7.23
C HIS A 81 5.02 5.85 8.31
N GLY A 82 4.71 5.63 9.59
CA GLY A 82 5.50 6.21 10.69
C GLY A 82 6.95 5.70 10.77
N SER A 83 7.21 4.51 10.23
CA SER A 83 8.54 3.90 10.12
C SER A 83 9.12 3.98 8.69
N SER A 84 8.64 4.91 7.85
CA SER A 84 9.11 5.07 6.48
C SER A 84 10.58 5.50 6.45
N ASP A 85 11.37 4.83 5.61
CA ASP A 85 12.73 5.23 5.30
C ASP A 85 12.75 6.27 4.15
N ALA A 86 13.94 6.73 3.76
CA ALA A 86 14.09 7.70 2.68
C ALA A 86 13.50 7.22 1.34
N TYR A 87 13.53 5.91 1.09
CA TYR A 87 12.95 5.32 -0.12
C TYR A 87 11.42 5.42 -0.10
N ALA A 88 10.80 4.95 0.98
CA ALA A 88 9.35 5.02 1.17
C ALA A 88 8.85 6.48 1.12
N PHE A 89 9.56 7.40 1.77
CA PHE A 89 9.21 8.83 1.73
C PHE A 89 9.33 9.43 0.33
N SER A 90 10.35 9.04 -0.45
CA SER A 90 10.46 9.47 -1.84
C SER A 90 9.28 8.99 -2.70
N ASN A 91 8.75 7.80 -2.43
CA ASN A 91 7.57 7.28 -3.12
C ASN A 91 6.30 8.04 -2.70
N ALA A 92 6.15 8.40 -1.43
CA ALA A 92 5.05 9.26 -0.98
C ALA A 92 5.03 10.62 -1.70
N ILE A 93 6.21 11.24 -1.91
CA ILE A 93 6.32 12.49 -2.69
C ILE A 93 5.91 12.26 -4.16
N LYS A 94 6.35 11.16 -4.77
CA LYS A 94 5.94 10.81 -6.15
C LYS A 94 4.41 10.63 -6.23
N GLN A 95 3.80 9.99 -5.24
CA GLN A 95 2.35 9.82 -5.17
C GLN A 95 1.62 11.16 -5.07
N ALA A 96 2.10 12.07 -4.21
CA ALA A 96 1.55 13.43 -4.14
C ALA A 96 1.67 14.15 -5.49
N ARG A 97 2.84 14.06 -6.15
CA ARG A 97 3.06 14.63 -7.48
C ARG A 97 2.09 14.05 -8.52
N LEU A 98 1.83 12.74 -8.50
CA LEU A 98 0.87 12.12 -9.41
C LEU A 98 -0.56 12.61 -9.16
N ALA A 99 -0.95 12.80 -7.90
CA ALA A 99 -2.26 13.36 -7.58
C ALA A 99 -2.41 14.81 -8.07
N VAL A 100 -1.34 15.62 -7.98
CA VAL A 100 -1.30 16.99 -8.53
C VAL A 100 -1.46 16.95 -10.05
N LEU A 101 -0.61 16.18 -10.74
CA LEU A 101 -0.64 16.10 -12.20
C LEU A 101 -1.92 15.47 -12.76
N GLY A 102 -2.62 14.68 -11.94
CA GLY A 102 -3.90 14.09 -12.29
C GLY A 102 -5.10 15.00 -12.05
N ASP A 103 -4.90 16.21 -11.49
CA ASP A 103 -5.96 17.13 -11.07
C ASP A 103 -7.04 16.44 -10.20
N VAL A 104 -6.59 15.56 -9.29
CA VAL A 104 -7.48 14.64 -8.58
C VAL A 104 -8.51 15.38 -7.72
N VAL A 105 -8.10 16.43 -7.02
CA VAL A 105 -8.99 17.22 -6.15
C VAL A 105 -10.07 17.92 -6.95
N GLU A 106 -9.70 18.59 -8.05
CA GLU A 106 -10.65 19.30 -8.91
C GLU A 106 -11.64 18.35 -9.57
N LYS A 107 -11.17 17.19 -10.02
CA LYS A 107 -12.05 16.14 -10.58
C LYS A 107 -13.03 15.61 -9.55
N MET A 108 -12.60 15.38 -8.31
CA MET A 108 -13.50 14.95 -7.24
C MET A 108 -14.55 16.02 -6.93
N LYS A 109 -14.14 17.29 -6.84
CA LYS A 109 -15.05 18.41 -6.59
C LYS A 109 -16.10 18.55 -7.68
N SER A 110 -15.71 18.44 -8.95
CA SER A 110 -16.66 18.49 -10.07
C SER A 110 -17.67 17.35 -9.99
N ILE A 111 -17.25 16.11 -9.72
CA ILE A 111 -18.16 14.96 -9.70
C ILE A 111 -19.11 15.00 -8.50
N ILE A 112 -18.63 15.41 -7.33
CA ILE A 112 -19.43 15.40 -6.10
C ILE A 112 -20.27 16.67 -5.96
N GLY A 113 -19.74 17.84 -6.36
CA GLY A 113 -20.44 19.12 -6.27
C GLY A 113 -21.66 19.19 -7.20
N ASP A 114 -21.59 18.54 -8.37
CA ASP A 114 -22.73 18.45 -9.30
C ASP A 114 -23.89 17.61 -8.70
N GLU A 115 -23.63 16.71 -7.74
CA GLU A 115 -24.70 15.93 -7.05
C GLU A 115 -25.44 16.73 -5.98
N GLU A 116 -24.84 17.78 -5.39
CA GLU A 116 -25.50 18.61 -4.38
C GLU A 116 -26.50 19.61 -5.00
N ASP A 117 -26.27 20.05 -6.23
CA ASP A 117 -27.17 20.97 -6.96
C ASP A 117 -28.39 20.25 -7.59
N ASP A 118 -28.31 18.94 -7.85
CA ASP A 118 -29.39 18.13 -8.46
C ASP A 118 -30.35 17.50 -7.43
N LEU A 119 -30.06 17.66 -6.13
CA LEU A 119 -30.90 17.21 -5.01
C LEU A 119 -31.73 18.35 -4.36
N GLY A 120 -31.71 19.55 -4.97
CA GLY A 120 -32.43 20.76 -4.53
C GLY A 120 -33.81 20.95 -5.16
#